data_AF-A0A5J4QGJ4-F1
#
_entry.id   AF-A0A5J4QGJ4-F1
#
_cell.length_a   1.000
_cell.length_b   1.000
_cell.length_c   1.000
_cell.angle_alpha   90.00
_cell.angle_beta   90.00
_cell.angle_gamma   90.00
#
_symmetry.space_group_name_H-M   'P 1'
#
loop_
_entity.id
_entity.type
_entity.pdbx_description
1 polymer ?
#
loop_
_entity_poly.entity_id
_entity_poly.type
_entity_poly.pdbx_seq_one_letter_code
_entity_poly.pdbx_strand_id
1 'polypeptide(L)' 'MVTNMIKLSDVESKIIELRGLKLIFDRDIVELYGVETKRIHI' A
#
# COMPACT_ATOMS: atom_id res chain seq x y z
N MET A 1 -16.39 6.48 -15.01
CA MET A 1 -15.67 6.68 -13.72
C MET A 1 -15.25 5.32 -13.22
N VAL A 2 -13.95 5.05 -13.16
CA VAL A 2 -13.44 3.77 -12.63
C VAL A 2 -13.26 3.97 -11.12
N THR A 3 -14.10 3.30 -10.33
CA THR A 3 -14.00 3.36 -8.86
C THR A 3 -13.18 2.15 -8.42
N ASN A 4 -11.86 2.31 -8.31
CA ASN A 4 -10.97 1.25 -7.86
C ASN A 4 -11.06 1.15 -6.33
N MET A 5 -12.09 0.49 -5.81
CA MET A 5 -12.26 0.28 -4.38
C MET A 5 -11.36 -0.87 -3.91
N ILE A 6 -10.30 -0.53 -3.18
CA ILE A 6 -9.43 -1.49 -2.51
C ILE A 6 -10.15 -1.98 -1.25
N LYS A 7 -10.22 -3.30 -1.02
CA LYS A 7 -10.80 -3.81 0.22
C LYS A 7 -9.83 -3.56 1.37
N LEU A 8 -10.39 -3.20 2.53
CA LEU A 8 -9.59 -2.99 3.73
C LEU A 8 -8.74 -4.21 4.08
N SER A 9 -9.29 -5.42 3.89
CA SER A 9 -8.58 -6.68 4.14
C SER A 9 -7.31 -6.86 3.32
N ASP A 10 -7.30 -6.35 2.08
CA ASP A 10 -6.11 -6.38 1.23
C ASP A 10 -5.02 -5.46 1.78
N VAL A 11 -5.39 -4.29 2.31
CA VAL A 11 -4.45 -3.36 2.96
C VAL A 11 -3.92 -3.95 4.25
N GLU A 12 -4.79 -4.50 5.10
CA GLU A 12 -4.40 -5.08 6.39
C GLU A 12 -3.45 -6.27 6.23
N SER A 13 -3.63 -7.09 5.19
CA SER A 13 -2.74 -8.21 4.91
C SER A 13 -1.32 -7.79 4.51
N LYS A 14 -1.12 -6.52 4.13
CA LYS A 14 0.18 -5.95 3.73
C LYS A 14 0.84 -5.13 4.83
N ILE A 15 0.16 -4.90 5.95
CA ILE A 15 0.71 -4.23 7.13
C ILE A 15 1.57 -5.23 7.90
N ILE A 16 2.84 -4.89 8.10
CA ILE A 16 3.73 -5.59 9.02
C ILE A 16 3.84 -4.78 10.31
N GLU A 17 4.04 -5.47 11.44
CA GLU A 17 4.32 -4.82 12.72
C GLU A 17 5.78 -5.07 13.10
N LEU A 18 6.53 -3.99 13.31
CA LEU A 18 7.94 -4.07 13.70
C LEU A 18 8.19 -3.10 14.84
N ARG A 19 8.57 -3.63 16.01
CA ARG A 19 8.78 -2.84 17.25
C ARG A 19 7.56 -2.00 17.64
N GLY A 20 6.34 -2.53 17.43
CA GLY A 20 5.09 -1.83 17.72
C GLY A 20 4.71 -0.74 16.71
N LEU A 21 5.46 -0.62 15.60
CA LEU A 21 5.14 0.28 14.49
C LEU A 21 4.51 -0.54 13.36
N LYS A 22 3.35 -0.08 12.88
CA LYS A 22 2.73 -0.60 11.66
C LYS A 22 3.42 0.00 10.44
N LEU A 23 3.95 -0.84 9.59
CA LEU A 23 4.70 -0.46 8.39
C LEU A 23 4.09 -1.14 7.17
N ILE A 24 4.13 -0.47 6.03
CA ILE A 24 3.80 -1.04 4.71
C ILE A 24 4.99 -0.74 3.79
N PHE A 25 5.41 -1.71 3.00
CA PHE A 25 6.48 -1.50 2.02
C PHE A 25 5.95 -0.79 0.78
N ASP A 26 6.77 0.09 0.20
CA ASP A 26 6.42 0.86 -1.01
C ASP A 26 5.97 -0.04 -2.17
N ARG A 27 6.60 -1.21 -2.34
CA ARG A 27 6.21 -2.22 -3.34
C ARG A 27 4.77 -2.71 -3.19
N ASP A 28 4.32 -2.86 -1.94
CA ASP A 28 2.98 -3.35 -1.63
C ASP A 28 1.95 -2.22 -1.82
N ILE A 29 2.36 -0.96 -1.68
CA ILE A 29 1.55 0.22 -2.05
C ILE A 29 1.36 0.31 -3.57
N VAL A 30 2.40 0.06 -4.36
CA VAL A 30 2.30 0.02 -5.84
C VAL A 30 1.28 -1.03 -6.29
N GLU A 31 1.29 -2.21 -5.66
CA GLU A 31 0.33 -3.28 -5.93
C GLU A 31 -1.10 -2.91 -5.51
N LEU A 32 -1.27 -2.27 -4.34
CA LEU A 32 -2.57 -1.84 -3.83
C LEU A 32 -3.20 -0.73 -4.68
N TYR A 33 -2.41 0.27 -5.07
CA TYR A 33 -2.92 1.43 -5.81
C TYR A 33 -2.83 1.28 -7.33
N GLY A 34 -2.15 0.25 -7.84
CA GLY A 34 -2.02 -0.03 -9.27
C GLY A 34 -1.33 1.08 -10.07
N VAL A 35 -0.68 2.03 -9.39
CA VAL A 35 0.08 3.12 -9.98
C VAL A 35 1.55 2.81 -9.79
N GLU A 36 2.29 2.67 -10.90
CA GLU A 36 3.75 2.70 -10.85
C GLU A 36 4.16 3.99 -10.14
N THR A 37 4.71 3.89 -8.93
CA THR A 37 5.14 5.04 -8.16
C THR A 37 6.27 5.69 -8.95
N LYS A 38 5.94 6.70 -9.77
CA LYS A 38 6.94 7.67 -10.22
C LYS A 38 7.53 8.22 -8.95
N ARG A 39 8.79 7.82 -8.68
CA ARG A 39 9.58 8.17 -7.50
C ARG A 39 9.11 9.50 -6.95
N ILE A 40 8.37 9.47 -5.84
CA ILE A 40 8.14 10.69 -5.07
C ILE A 40 9.52 11.04 -4.53
N HIS A 41 10.19 11.98 -5.20
CA HIS A 41 11.39 12.60 -4.66
C HIS A 41 10.96 13.33 -3.39
N ILE A 42 11.37 12.78 -2.25
CA ILE A 42 11.54 13.53 -1.01
C ILE A 42 12.94 14.15 -1.06
#